data_AF-A0A426U8P6-F1
#
_entry.id   AF-A0A426U8P6-F1
#
_cell.length_a   1.000
_cell.length_b   1.000
_cell.length_c   1.000
_cell.angle_alpha   90.00
_cell.angle_beta   90.00
_cell.angle_gamma   90.00
#
_symmetry.space_group_name_H-M   'P 1'
#
loop_
_entity.id
_entity.type
_entity.pdbx_description
1 polymer ?
#
loop_
_entity_poly.entity_id
_entity_poly.type
_entity_poly.pdbx_seq_one_letter_code
_entity_poly.pdbx_strand_id
1 'polypeptide(L)'
;MRGGRNRERQAREEEEKRAAAAERQRRKAILKTIETIATTLGETEPRLHKQIVHVVEIMGMEEAQEIFEDAQRVEAEGGMLTIDGTRRRTPGGVFHVLVKRRLTETGRKAEIKKI
;
A
#
# COMPACT_ATOMS: atom_id res chain seq x y z
N MET A 1 35.74 28.60 -24.85
CA MET A 1 34.39 28.03 -24.60
C MET A 1 34.23 27.67 -23.13
N ARG A 2 33.58 28.52 -22.31
CA ARG A 2 33.37 28.30 -20.86
C ARG A 2 31.90 28.06 -20.46
N GLY A 3 30.95 28.30 -21.36
CA GLY A 3 29.51 28.22 -21.07
C GLY A 3 28.90 26.82 -21.03
N GLY A 4 29.52 25.82 -21.67
CA GLY A 4 29.00 24.44 -21.71
C GLY A 4 28.99 23.77 -20.34
N ARG A 5 30.12 23.85 -19.61
CA ARG A 5 30.29 23.22 -18.30
C ARG A 5 29.34 23.76 -17.22
N ASN A 6 28.93 25.02 -17.30
CA ASN A 6 28.02 25.61 -16.32
C ASN A 6 26.57 25.16 -16.56
N ARG A 7 26.16 25.03 -17.84
CA ARG A 7 24.83 24.52 -18.21
C ARG A 7 24.66 23.05 -17.86
N GLU A 8 25.70 22.24 -18.07
CA GLU A 8 25.70 20.82 -17.68
C GLU A 8 25.59 20.63 -16.17
N ARG A 9 26.31 21.45 -15.39
CA ARG A 9 26.21 21.43 -13.92
C ARG A 9 24.81 21.85 -13.45
N GLN A 10 24.26 22.92 -14.02
CA GLN A 10 22.90 23.38 -13.72
C GLN A 10 21.85 22.33 -14.07
N ALA A 11 21.96 21.66 -15.23
CA ALA A 11 21.05 20.59 -15.63
C ALA A 11 21.08 19.41 -14.66
N ARG A 12 22.26 18.97 -14.22
CA ARG A 12 22.41 17.91 -13.21
C ARG A 12 21.79 18.29 -11.87
N GLU A 13 22.05 19.51 -11.39
CA GLU A 13 21.46 20.01 -10.14
C GLU A 13 19.93 20.11 -10.21
N GLU A 14 19.37 20.52 -11.35
CA GLU A 14 17.93 20.54 -11.55
C GLU A 14 17.33 19.14 -11.61
N GLU A 15 18.00 18.19 -12.26
CA GLU A 15 17.59 16.79 -12.32
C GLU A 15 17.59 16.15 -10.92
N GLU A 16 18.66 16.35 -10.14
CA GLU A 16 18.75 15.88 -8.75
C GLU A 16 17.64 16.48 -7.88
N LYS A 17 17.37 17.79 -8.00
CA LYS A 17 16.27 18.45 -7.28
C LYS A 17 14.92 17.90 -7.68
N ARG A 18 14.69 17.64 -8.97
CA ARG A 18 13.45 17.03 -9.48
C ARG A 18 13.28 15.61 -8.95
N ALA A 19 14.35 14.81 -8.95
CA ALA A 19 14.34 13.45 -8.41
C ALA A 19 14.02 13.44 -6.90
N ALA A 20 14.67 14.30 -6.12
CA ALA A 20 14.40 14.44 -4.68
C ALA A 20 12.96 14.91 -4.40
N ALA A 21 12.43 15.84 -5.20
CA ALA A 21 11.04 16.28 -5.10
C ALA A 21 10.05 15.14 -5.43
N ALA A 22 10.32 14.36 -6.48
CA ALA A 22 9.53 13.21 -6.85
C ALA A 22 9.55 12.11 -5.77
N GLU A 23 10.71 11.82 -5.19
CA GLU A 23 10.84 10.86 -4.09
C GLU A 23 10.04 11.31 -2.86
N ARG A 24 10.16 12.58 -2.47
CA ARG A 24 9.37 13.15 -1.37
C ARG A 24 7.88 13.05 -1.65
N GLN A 25 7.46 13.35 -2.88
CA GLN A 25 6.06 13.25 -3.28
C GLN A 25 5.56 11.79 -3.22
N ARG A 26 6.37 10.84 -3.69
CA ARG A 26 6.07 9.40 -3.62
C ARG A 26 5.93 8.92 -2.18
N ARG A 27 6.85 9.31 -1.30
CA ARG A 27 6.77 8.97 0.13
C ARG A 27 5.50 9.53 0.77
N LYS A 28 5.15 10.78 0.47
CA LYS A 28 3.90 11.38 0.94
C LYS A 28 2.67 10.65 0.42
N ALA A 29 2.68 10.21 -0.84
CA ALA A 29 1.59 9.42 -1.43
C ALA A 29 1.42 8.07 -0.70
N ILE A 30 2.51 7.34 -0.47
CA ILE A 30 2.51 6.07 0.27
C ILE A 30 1.89 6.24 1.67
N LEU A 31 2.35 7.25 2.42
CA LEU A 31 1.81 7.51 3.77
C LEU A 31 0.31 7.85 3.72
N LYS A 32 -0.11 8.67 2.74
CA LYS A 32 -1.52 9.00 2.56
C LYS A 32 -2.36 7.76 2.24
N THR A 33 -1.85 6.85 1.40
CA THR A 33 -2.54 5.60 1.08
C THR A 33 -2.70 4.71 2.31
N ILE A 34 -1.64 4.55 3.12
CA ILE A 34 -1.69 3.78 4.38
C ILE A 34 -2.77 4.35 5.31
N GLU A 35 -2.75 5.67 5.54
CA GLU A 35 -3.74 6.34 6.41
C GLU A 35 -5.17 6.19 5.89
N THR A 36 -5.35 6.28 4.57
CA THR A 36 -6.67 6.12 3.92
C THR A 36 -7.22 4.70 4.14
N ILE A 37 -6.37 3.68 3.92
CA ILE A 37 -6.75 2.27 4.11
C ILE A 37 -7.06 2.02 5.59
N ALA A 38 -6.17 2.42 6.50
CA ALA A 38 -6.33 2.20 7.93
C ALA A 38 -7.61 2.86 8.47
N THR A 39 -7.86 4.12 8.10
CA THR A 39 -9.06 4.85 8.54
C THR A 39 -10.33 4.21 8.00
N THR A 40 -10.34 3.81 6.71
CA THR A 40 -11.56 3.24 6.09
C THR A 40 -11.89 1.86 6.63
N LEU A 41 -10.87 1.04 6.93
CA LEU A 41 -11.07 -0.29 7.49
C LEU A 41 -11.33 -0.27 9.01
N GLY A 42 -11.20 0.87 9.68
CA GLY A 42 -11.29 1.00 11.14
C GLY A 42 -10.06 0.47 11.87
N GLU A 43 -8.94 0.30 11.17
CA GLU A 43 -7.69 -0.30 11.65
C GLU A 43 -6.72 0.78 12.17
N THR A 44 -7.22 1.68 13.01
CA THR A 44 -6.45 2.82 13.55
C THR A 44 -5.58 2.45 14.75
N GLU A 45 -5.85 1.30 15.37
CA GLU A 45 -5.06 0.80 16.50
C GLU A 45 -3.61 0.55 16.07
N PRO A 46 -2.59 0.89 16.89
CA PRO A 46 -1.19 0.84 16.48
C PRO A 46 -0.69 -0.52 15.96
N ARG A 47 -1.29 -1.62 16.43
CA ARG A 47 -0.97 -2.97 15.95
C ARG A 47 -1.52 -3.23 14.55
N LEU A 48 -2.75 -2.80 14.30
CA LEU A 48 -3.48 -3.04 13.05
C LEU A 48 -2.98 -2.09 11.95
N HIS A 49 -2.72 -0.83 12.31
CA HIS A 49 -2.07 0.15 11.43
C HIS A 49 -0.71 -0.37 10.92
N LYS A 50 0.11 -0.95 11.81
CA LYS A 50 1.37 -1.58 11.42
C LYS A 50 1.18 -2.70 10.41
N GLN A 51 0.10 -3.48 10.48
CA GLN A 51 -0.15 -4.53 9.48
C GLN A 51 -0.39 -3.92 8.10
N ILE A 52 -1.17 -2.83 8.02
CA ILE A 52 -1.39 -2.09 6.76
C ILE A 52 -0.07 -1.53 6.21
N VAL A 53 0.80 -0.99 7.07
CA VAL A 53 2.15 -0.54 6.67
C VAL A 53 2.93 -1.68 6.01
N HIS A 54 3.02 -2.84 6.67
CA HIS A 54 3.76 -3.99 6.11
C HIS A 54 3.16 -4.47 4.79
N VAL A 55 1.83 -4.47 4.64
CA VAL A 55 1.18 -4.81 3.36
C VAL A 55 1.66 -3.88 2.24
N VAL A 56 1.65 -2.56 2.48
CA VAL A 56 2.08 -1.57 1.47
C VAL A 56 3.59 -1.67 1.20
N GLU A 57 4.41 -2.01 2.18
CA GLU A 57 5.86 -2.23 2.00
C GLU A 57 6.17 -3.48 1.18
N ILE A 58 5.44 -4.58 1.40
CA ILE A 58 5.67 -5.87 0.73
C ILE A 58 5.10 -5.87 -0.70
N MET A 59 3.92 -5.26 -0.89
CA MET A 59 3.17 -5.34 -2.14
C MET A 59 3.34 -4.08 -3.01
N GLY A 60 3.74 -2.97 -2.39
CA GLY A 60 3.74 -1.66 -3.03
C GLY A 60 2.38 -0.97 -2.93
N MET A 61 2.40 0.34 -3.17
CA MET A 61 1.23 1.21 -3.05
C MET A 61 0.08 0.82 -4.00
N GLU A 62 0.41 0.49 -5.24
CA GLU A 62 -0.57 0.17 -6.29
C GLU A 62 -1.29 -1.14 -5.99
N GLU A 63 -0.55 -2.21 -5.72
CA GLU A 63 -1.13 -3.52 -5.41
C GLU A 63 -1.95 -3.50 -4.11
N ALA A 64 -1.49 -2.76 -3.08
CA ALA A 64 -2.26 -2.59 -1.85
C ALA A 64 -3.57 -1.83 -2.07
N GLN A 65 -3.58 -0.84 -2.96
CA GLN A 65 -4.78 -0.08 -3.31
C GLN A 65 -5.77 -0.94 -4.11
N GLU A 66 -5.30 -1.74 -5.08
CA GLU A 66 -6.17 -2.69 -5.80
C GLU A 66 -6.88 -3.65 -4.83
N ILE A 67 -6.14 -4.21 -3.87
CA ILE A 67 -6.71 -5.13 -2.88
C ILE A 67 -7.73 -4.42 -1.96
N PHE A 68 -7.47 -3.16 -1.64
CA PHE A 68 -8.39 -2.35 -0.86
C PHE A 68 -9.69 -2.06 -1.63
N GLU A 69 -9.60 -1.74 -2.93
CA GLU A 69 -10.76 -1.59 -3.81
C GLU A 69 -11.54 -2.90 -3.96
N ASP A 70 -10.85 -4.02 -4.12
CA ASP A 70 -11.46 -5.35 -4.15
C ASP A 70 -12.18 -5.67 -2.82
N ALA A 71 -11.58 -5.32 -1.68
CA ALA A 71 -12.20 -5.51 -0.36
C ALA A 71 -13.49 -4.69 -0.22
N GLN A 72 -13.49 -3.43 -0.67
CA GLN A 72 -14.68 -2.59 -0.68
C GLN A 72 -15.77 -3.16 -1.59
N ARG A 73 -15.41 -3.69 -2.76
CA ARG A 73 -16.37 -4.36 -3.65
C ARG A 73 -17.00 -5.59 -3.01
N VAL A 74 -16.19 -6.44 -2.38
CA VAL A 74 -16.70 -7.62 -1.64
C VAL A 74 -17.66 -7.19 -0.52
N GLU A 75 -17.34 -6.15 0.23
CA GLU A 75 -18.22 -5.63 1.28
C GLU A 75 -19.54 -5.07 0.70
N ALA A 76 -19.48 -4.35 -0.43
CA ALA A 76 -20.66 -3.83 -1.12
C ALA A 76 -21.56 -4.94 -1.68
N GLU A 77 -20.99 -6.09 -2.07
CA GLU A 77 -21.72 -7.27 -2.56
C GLU A 77 -22.32 -8.15 -1.44
N GLY A 78 -22.26 -7.70 -0.18
CA GLY A 78 -22.79 -8.44 0.98
C GLY A 78 -21.73 -9.06 1.88
N GLY A 79 -20.45 -8.77 1.63
CA GLY A 79 -19.30 -9.18 2.44
C GLY A 79 -19.01 -10.68 2.38
N MET A 80 -18.12 -11.12 3.28
CA MET A 80 -17.65 -12.51 3.31
C MET A 80 -17.95 -13.15 4.67
N LEU A 81 -18.35 -14.42 4.70
CA LEU A 81 -18.45 -15.18 5.95
C LEU A 81 -17.06 -15.55 6.51
N THR A 82 -16.99 -15.77 7.82
CA THR A 82 -15.85 -16.44 8.44
C THR A 82 -15.74 -17.89 7.96
N ILE A 83 -14.57 -18.53 8.15
CA ILE A 83 -14.32 -19.90 7.67
C ILE A 83 -15.31 -20.91 8.27
N ASP A 84 -15.71 -20.67 9.52
CA ASP A 84 -16.70 -21.46 10.27
C ASP A 84 -18.15 -21.10 9.93
N GLY A 85 -18.39 -20.08 9.09
CA GLY A 85 -19.72 -19.66 8.65
C GLY A 85 -20.58 -18.98 9.71
N THR A 86 -20.06 -18.78 10.93
CA THR A 86 -20.85 -18.31 12.09
C THR A 86 -21.17 -16.83 12.04
N ARG A 87 -20.36 -16.02 11.35
CA ARG A 87 -20.53 -14.57 11.26
C ARG A 87 -19.96 -14.00 9.96
N ARG A 88 -20.36 -12.77 9.64
CA ARG A 88 -19.70 -11.97 8.59
C ARG A 88 -18.33 -11.47 9.10
N ARG A 89 -17.37 -11.39 8.17
CA ARG A 89 -16.09 -10.72 8.40
C ARG A 89 -16.30 -9.22 8.47
N THR A 90 -15.37 -8.56 9.15
CA THR A 90 -15.25 -7.10 9.09
C THR A 90 -14.55 -6.70 7.78
N PRO A 91 -14.68 -5.46 7.32
CA PRO A 91 -13.95 -4.95 6.14
C PRO A 91 -12.45 -5.23 6.23
N GLY A 92 -11.83 -4.97 7.38
CA GLY A 92 -10.43 -5.31 7.63
C GLY A 92 -10.15 -6.81 7.55
N GLY A 93 -11.06 -7.65 8.05
CA GLY A 93 -10.95 -9.10 7.92
C GLY A 93 -11.03 -9.59 6.46
N VAL A 94 -11.84 -8.95 5.61
CA VAL A 94 -11.91 -9.23 4.17
C VAL A 94 -10.61 -8.80 3.49
N PHE A 95 -10.15 -7.58 3.75
CA PHE A 95 -8.88 -7.07 3.23
C PHE A 95 -7.71 -8.03 3.51
N HIS A 96 -7.54 -8.48 4.75
CA HIS A 96 -6.48 -9.42 5.12
C HIS A 96 -6.60 -10.78 4.42
N VAL A 97 -7.82 -11.26 4.15
CA VAL A 97 -8.01 -12.51 3.38
C VAL A 97 -7.54 -12.33 1.95
N LEU A 98 -7.88 -11.20 1.31
CA LEU A 98 -7.46 -10.91 -0.06
C LEU A 98 -5.94 -10.72 -0.17
N VAL A 99 -5.32 -10.03 0.80
CA VAL A 99 -3.85 -9.91 0.89
C VAL A 99 -3.19 -11.30 0.95
N LYS A 100 -3.64 -12.17 1.87
CA LYS A 100 -3.07 -13.52 2.02
C LYS A 100 -3.25 -14.36 0.76
N ARG A 101 -4.39 -14.21 0.08
CA ARG A 101 -4.66 -14.86 -1.20
C ARG A 101 -3.70 -14.40 -2.29
N ARG A 102 -3.53 -13.08 -2.47
CA ARG A 102 -2.62 -12.52 -3.48
C ARG A 102 -1.16 -12.89 -3.22
N LEU A 103 -0.70 -12.85 -1.96
CA LEU A 103 0.66 -13.31 -1.59
C LEU A 103 0.86 -14.81 -1.87
N THR A 104 -0.18 -15.61 -1.70
CA THR A 104 -0.15 -17.05 -2.01
C THR A 104 -0.08 -17.30 -3.51
N GLU A 105 -0.91 -16.61 -4.30
CA GLU A 105 -0.98 -16.75 -5.76
C GLU A 105 0.31 -16.28 -6.45
N THR A 106 0.97 -15.27 -5.90
CA THR A 106 2.24 -14.72 -6.41
C THR A 106 3.50 -15.41 -5.86
N GLY A 107 3.36 -16.50 -5.10
CA GLY A 107 4.49 -17.26 -4.54
C GLY A 107 5.21 -16.60 -3.35
N ARG A 108 4.72 -15.46 -2.84
CA ARG A 108 5.27 -14.69 -1.71
C ARG A 108 4.78 -15.20 -0.34
N LYS A 109 4.53 -16.51 -0.19
CA LYS A 109 3.96 -17.10 1.04
C LYS A 109 4.76 -16.81 2.32
N ALA A 110 6.09 -16.66 2.20
CA ALA A 110 6.95 -16.34 3.34
C ALA A 110 6.62 -14.98 3.99
N GLU A 111 6.09 -14.05 3.20
CA GLU A 111 5.75 -12.69 3.62
C GLU A 111 4.48 -12.65 4.48
N ILE A 112 3.63 -13.69 4.43
CA ILE A 112 2.41 -13.79 5.23
C ILE A 112 2.70 -13.75 6.74
N LYS A 113 3.91 -14.12 7.19
CA LYS A 113 4.31 -14.06 8.60
C LYS A 113 4.61 -12.64 9.10
N LYS A 114 4.76 -11.67 8.19
CA LYS A 114 5.10 -10.27 8.49
C LYS A 114 3.86 -9.38 8.63
N ILE A 115 2.69 -9.92 8.29
CA ILE A 115 1.37 -9.27 8.37
C ILE A 115 0.50 -9.98 9.40
#